data_AF-A0A2D3VLT0-F1
#
_entry.id   AF-A0A2D3VLT0-F1
#
_cell.length_a   1.000
_cell.length_b   1.000
_cell.length_c   1.000
_cell.angle_alpha   90.00
_cell.angle_beta   90.00
_cell.angle_gamma   90.00
#
_symmetry.space_group_name_H-M   'P 1'
#
loop_
_entity.id
_entity.type
_entity.pdbx_description
1 polymer ?
#
loop_
_entity_poly.entity_id
_entity_poly.type
_entity_poly.pdbx_seq_one_letter_code
_entity_poly.pdbx_strand_id
1 'polypeptide(L)'
;MRVGGKILITTMLCPKRNSIKTIKNLYKERCILKSYHPYLKFKNLHKDLIQINKIFMNSGYYLRNKKGVLMKRIFIFSLFIGVTAFTELLGMDGYEVYKSKCSQCHIENISKADVVKNFATMKAPPMVEVANQVKGNIVIADDDDDVHRHVVKLFIKDYIDNPVLDKSMCNPMALEKFGVMPSQKGKLTEDQKEAVAEWIYERYDGVKFQ
;
A
#
# COMPACT_ATOMS: atom_id res chain seq x y z
N MET A 1 -13.13 29.30 63.12
CA MET A 1 -13.45 27.86 62.96
C MET A 1 -13.98 27.63 61.55
N ARG A 2 -13.33 26.76 60.77
CA ARG A 2 -13.69 26.41 59.39
C ARG A 2 -14.22 24.97 59.36
N VAL A 3 -15.39 24.78 58.75
CA VAL A 3 -15.91 23.51 58.19
C VAL A 3 -16.97 23.94 57.18
N GLY A 4 -17.12 23.41 55.98
CA GLY A 4 -16.46 22.32 55.28
C GLY A 4 -17.28 22.11 54.00
N GLY A 5 -16.68 22.32 52.83
CA GLY A 5 -17.31 22.15 51.53
C GLY A 5 -16.22 21.93 50.49
N LYS A 6 -15.75 20.68 50.36
CA LYS A 6 -14.78 20.30 49.33
C LYS A 6 -15.56 19.95 48.06
N ILE A 7 -15.62 20.91 47.14
CA ILE A 7 -15.93 20.63 45.73
C ILE A 7 -14.68 19.97 45.13
N LEU A 8 -14.77 18.67 44.86
CA LEU A 8 -13.77 17.91 44.11
C LEU A 8 -14.02 18.17 42.61
N ILE A 9 -13.44 19.25 42.08
CA ILE A 9 -13.15 19.33 40.64
C ILE A 9 -11.88 18.51 40.45
N THR A 10 -12.04 17.21 40.19
CA THR A 10 -10.96 16.44 39.58
C THR A 10 -10.97 16.76 38.09
N THR A 11 -9.97 17.53 37.69
CA THR A 11 -9.51 17.65 36.32
C THR A 11 -9.26 16.24 35.78
N MET A 12 -10.11 15.75 34.88
CA MET A 12 -9.75 14.62 34.02
C MET A 12 -8.69 15.12 33.03
N LEU A 13 -7.47 15.14 33.55
CA LEU A 13 -6.22 15.27 32.84
C LEU A 13 -6.22 14.27 31.68
N CYS A 14 -6.17 14.83 30.48
CA CYS A 14 -5.60 14.16 29.31
C CYS A 14 -4.35 13.40 29.75
N PRO A 15 -4.30 12.05 29.64
CA PRO A 15 -3.08 11.35 29.92
C PRO A 15 -2.08 11.74 28.83
N LYS A 16 -1.04 12.48 29.20
CA LYS A 16 0.23 12.56 28.48
C LYS A 16 0.62 11.14 28.09
N ARG A 17 0.32 10.74 26.85
CA ARG A 17 0.71 9.43 26.33
C ARG A 17 2.16 9.50 25.88
N ASN A 18 3.05 9.58 26.86
CA ASN A 18 4.43 9.12 26.73
C ASN A 18 4.38 7.60 26.56
N SER A 19 4.18 7.14 25.33
CA SER A 19 4.64 5.82 24.88
C SER A 19 4.61 5.79 23.37
N ILE A 20 5.67 6.35 22.78
CA ILE A 20 6.24 5.83 21.54
C ILE A 20 6.69 4.39 21.87
N LYS A 21 5.76 3.45 21.92
CA LYS A 21 6.08 2.08 21.56
C LYS A 21 6.24 2.15 20.06
N THR A 22 7.48 2.26 19.62
CA THR A 22 7.89 2.17 18.22
C THR A 22 7.03 1.13 17.51
N ILE A 23 6.45 1.46 16.36
CA ILE A 23 5.65 0.56 15.51
C ILE A 23 6.36 -0.78 15.26
N LYS A 24 7.70 -0.83 15.43
CA LYS A 24 8.49 -2.06 15.59
C LYS A 24 7.85 -3.10 16.53
N ASN A 25 7.22 -2.73 17.65
CA ASN A 25 6.68 -3.71 18.60
C ASN A 25 5.26 -4.20 18.25
N LEU A 26 4.43 -3.41 17.58
CA LEU A 26 3.11 -3.88 17.13
C LEU A 26 3.22 -4.88 15.96
N TYR A 27 4.23 -4.73 15.11
CA TYR A 27 4.57 -5.71 14.06
C TYR A 27 5.49 -6.85 14.52
N LYS A 28 6.16 -6.71 15.67
CA LYS A 28 7.01 -7.76 16.27
C LYS A 28 6.24 -8.69 17.21
N GLU A 29 5.21 -8.20 17.92
CA GLU A 29 4.39 -9.03 18.83
C GLU A 29 3.13 -9.62 18.19
N ARG A 30 2.66 -9.08 17.05
CA ARG A 30 1.61 -9.71 16.25
C ARG A 30 2.26 -10.39 15.04
N CYS A 31 2.49 -11.70 15.16
CA CYS A 31 2.87 -12.61 14.08
C CYS A 31 1.95 -12.43 12.84
N ILE A 32 2.28 -11.50 11.94
CA ILE A 32 1.68 -11.40 10.60
C ILE A 32 2.77 -11.36 9.50
N LEU A 33 4.06 -11.42 9.86
CA LEU A 33 5.15 -11.69 8.91
C LEU A 33 5.52 -13.18 8.78
N LYS A 34 4.95 -14.07 9.62
CA LYS A 34 5.18 -15.53 9.51
C LYS A 34 4.13 -16.26 8.68
N SER A 35 2.97 -15.65 8.43
CA SER A 35 1.84 -16.32 7.76
C SER A 35 1.65 -15.93 6.29
N TYR A 36 2.39 -14.94 5.78
CA TYR A 36 2.37 -14.58 4.36
C TYR A 36 3.68 -15.02 3.68
N HIS A 37 3.68 -16.27 3.24
CA HIS A 37 4.64 -16.95 2.33
C HIS A 37 6.06 -17.30 2.87
N PRO A 38 6.54 -18.55 2.68
CA PRO A 38 7.83 -19.05 3.19
C PRO A 38 9.07 -18.61 2.39
N TYR A 39 9.00 -17.53 1.60
CA TYR A 39 10.02 -17.21 0.58
C TYR A 39 10.83 -15.91 0.79
N LEU A 40 10.90 -15.36 2.01
CA LEU A 40 11.86 -14.28 2.29
C LEU A 40 12.66 -14.57 3.56
N LYS A 41 13.70 -15.38 3.40
CA LYS A 41 14.83 -15.45 4.33
C LYS A 41 16.06 -14.88 3.62
N PHE A 42 16.08 -13.57 3.38
CA PHE A 42 17.26 -12.90 2.85
C PHE A 42 18.31 -12.81 3.94
N LYS A 43 19.28 -13.72 3.92
CA LYS A 43 20.46 -13.67 4.79
C LYS A 43 21.63 -12.90 4.16
N ASN A 44 21.65 -12.67 2.84
CA ASN A 44 22.71 -11.90 2.16
C ASN A 44 22.27 -11.42 0.75
N LEU A 45 21.65 -10.24 0.68
CA LEU A 45 21.08 -9.64 -0.55
C LEU A 45 22.09 -9.53 -1.72
N HIS A 46 23.38 -9.40 -1.43
CA HIS A 46 24.43 -9.28 -2.45
C HIS A 46 24.85 -10.63 -3.08
N LYS A 47 24.62 -11.77 -2.43
CA LYS A 47 24.95 -13.10 -2.99
C LYS A 47 23.79 -13.66 -3.81
N ASP A 48 22.56 -13.30 -3.46
CA ASP A 48 21.34 -13.80 -4.10
C ASP A 48 21.10 -13.13 -5.47
N LEU A 49 21.50 -11.86 -5.65
CA LEU A 49 21.48 -11.17 -6.95
C LEU A 49 22.48 -11.79 -7.97
N ILE A 50 23.61 -12.32 -7.51
CA ILE A 50 24.59 -13.00 -8.38
C ILE A 50 24.06 -14.37 -8.82
N GLN A 51 23.28 -15.05 -7.98
CA GLN A 51 22.72 -16.38 -8.31
C GLN A 51 21.56 -16.28 -9.32
N ILE A 52 20.74 -15.23 -9.25
CA ILE A 52 19.67 -14.96 -10.23
C ILE A 52 20.27 -14.62 -11.61
N ASN A 53 21.35 -13.82 -11.66
CA ASN A 53 22.06 -13.56 -12.91
C ASN A 53 22.73 -14.82 -13.50
N LYS A 54 23.17 -15.76 -12.64
CA LYS A 54 23.76 -17.04 -13.07
C LYS A 54 22.73 -18.01 -13.65
N ILE A 55 21.47 -17.90 -13.26
CA ILE A 55 20.37 -18.69 -13.82
C ILE A 55 19.94 -18.13 -15.18
N PHE A 56 19.96 -16.81 -15.36
CA PHE A 56 19.67 -16.17 -16.65
C PHE A 56 20.80 -16.32 -17.69
N MET A 57 22.04 -16.54 -17.26
CA MET A 57 23.21 -16.69 -18.14
C MET A 57 23.59 -18.15 -18.45
N ASN A 58 22.92 -19.16 -17.87
CA ASN A 58 23.22 -20.59 -18.08
C ASN A 58 22.27 -21.31 -19.05
N SER A 59 21.25 -20.65 -19.61
CA SER A 59 20.50 -21.15 -20.77
C SER A 59 21.24 -20.80 -22.07
N GLY A 60 22.50 -21.24 -22.14
CA GLY A 60 23.33 -21.15 -23.34
C GLY A 60 22.84 -22.09 -24.43
N TYR A 61 21.93 -21.61 -25.29
CA TYR A 61 21.63 -22.27 -26.56
C TYR A 61 22.78 -22.04 -27.55
N TYR A 62 23.71 -22.97 -27.52
CA TYR A 62 24.83 -23.09 -28.45
C TYR A 62 24.33 -23.52 -29.84
N LEU A 63 24.10 -22.58 -30.75
CA LEU A 63 23.84 -22.89 -32.16
C LEU A 63 25.17 -23.10 -32.90
N ARG A 64 25.57 -24.37 -33.02
CA ARG A 64 26.62 -24.86 -33.90
C ARG A 64 26.12 -24.76 -35.36
N ASN A 65 26.64 -23.79 -36.12
CA ASN A 65 26.37 -23.66 -37.54
C ASN A 65 27.19 -24.72 -38.32
N LYS A 66 26.51 -25.74 -38.86
CA LYS A 66 27.09 -26.69 -39.82
C LYS A 66 26.35 -26.54 -41.14
N LYS A 67 27.05 -26.00 -42.15
CA LYS A 67 26.60 -25.89 -43.54
C LYS A 67 26.31 -27.28 -44.11
N GLY A 68 25.20 -27.42 -44.84
CA GLY A 68 24.88 -28.66 -45.54
C GLY A 68 23.44 -28.73 -46.08
N VAL A 69 23.15 -27.89 -47.07
CA VAL A 69 22.43 -28.23 -48.31
C VAL A 69 21.15 -29.10 -48.22
N LEU A 70 20.04 -28.46 -48.64
CA LEU A 70 18.97 -29.01 -49.49
C LEU A 70 17.93 -29.97 -48.86
N MET A 71 16.76 -29.41 -48.55
CA MET A 71 15.51 -30.05 -48.99
C MET A 71 14.39 -29.02 -49.16
N LYS A 72 14.02 -28.82 -50.43
CA LYS A 72 12.87 -28.07 -50.91
C LYS A 72 11.56 -28.78 -50.50
N ARG A 73 10.50 -27.98 -50.27
CA ARG A 73 9.05 -28.33 -50.24
C ARG A 73 8.29 -28.30 -48.90
N ILE A 74 8.70 -27.48 -47.93
CA ILE A 74 7.82 -27.10 -46.82
C ILE A 74 8.01 -25.59 -46.55
N PHE A 75 7.39 -24.74 -47.36
CA PHE A 75 7.54 -23.28 -47.23
C PHE A 75 6.22 -22.52 -47.41
N ILE A 76 5.08 -23.12 -47.06
CA ILE A 76 3.76 -22.44 -47.04
C ILE A 76 2.99 -22.70 -45.72
N PHE A 77 3.66 -23.15 -44.65
CA PHE A 77 3.01 -23.31 -43.33
C PHE A 77 3.82 -22.74 -42.16
N SER A 78 4.83 -21.90 -42.43
CA SER A 78 5.73 -21.34 -41.42
C SER A 78 5.57 -19.82 -41.23
N LEU A 79 4.45 -19.22 -41.67
CA LEU A 79 4.19 -17.78 -41.52
C LEU A 79 2.93 -17.47 -40.67
N PHE A 80 2.40 -18.43 -39.93
CA PHE A 80 1.19 -18.23 -39.10
C PHE A 80 1.33 -18.64 -37.62
N ILE A 81 2.56 -18.85 -37.13
CA ILE A 81 2.81 -19.22 -35.73
C ILE A 81 3.93 -18.33 -35.17
N GLY A 82 3.62 -17.08 -34.84
CA GLY A 82 4.64 -16.19 -34.28
C GLY A 82 4.15 -14.89 -33.62
N VAL A 83 2.85 -14.72 -33.38
CA VAL A 83 2.30 -13.45 -32.85
C VAL A 83 1.25 -13.68 -31.73
N THR A 84 1.44 -14.66 -30.85
CA THR A 84 0.49 -14.89 -29.73
C THR A 84 1.17 -15.08 -28.37
N ALA A 85 2.18 -14.28 -28.04
CA ALA A 85 2.84 -14.37 -26.74
C ALA A 85 3.31 -13.01 -26.16
N PHE A 86 2.55 -11.94 -26.38
CA PHE A 86 2.74 -10.66 -25.69
C PHE A 86 1.39 -10.12 -25.18
N THR A 87 0.75 -10.83 -24.24
CA THR A 87 -0.46 -10.33 -23.55
C THR A 87 -0.32 -10.34 -22.03
N GLU A 88 0.90 -10.35 -21.50
CA GLU A 88 1.14 -10.42 -20.05
C GLU A 88 2.00 -9.24 -19.58
N LEU A 89 1.44 -8.03 -19.55
CA LEU A 89 1.86 -6.98 -18.58
C LEU A 89 0.92 -5.77 -18.52
N LEU A 90 -0.39 -5.91 -18.71
CA LEU A 90 -1.30 -4.81 -18.40
C LEU A 90 -1.61 -4.87 -16.91
N GLY A 91 -0.76 -4.23 -16.10
CA GLY A 91 -1.06 -3.95 -14.71
C GLY A 91 -2.41 -3.23 -14.59
N MET A 92 -3.18 -3.56 -13.56
CA MET A 92 -4.47 -2.90 -13.33
C MET A 92 -4.26 -1.42 -13.00
N ASP A 93 -5.05 -0.54 -13.62
CA ASP A 93 -4.99 0.90 -13.33
C ASP A 93 -5.57 1.18 -11.94
N GLY A 94 -4.70 1.58 -11.01
CA GLY A 94 -5.10 1.93 -9.64
C GLY A 94 -6.06 3.10 -9.57
N TYR A 95 -6.03 4.03 -10.53
CA TYR A 95 -6.99 5.13 -10.59
C TYR A 95 -8.39 4.64 -10.88
N GLU A 96 -8.55 3.69 -11.80
CA GLU A 96 -9.86 3.11 -12.12
C GLU A 96 -10.43 2.31 -10.94
N VAL A 97 -9.57 1.63 -10.17
CA VAL A 97 -9.99 1.00 -8.90
C VAL A 97 -10.45 2.07 -7.89
N TYR A 98 -9.67 3.13 -7.70
CA TYR A 98 -10.05 4.24 -6.82
C TYR A 98 -11.40 4.85 -7.23
N LYS A 99 -11.56 5.18 -8.51
CA LYS A 99 -12.77 5.79 -9.05
C LYS A 99 -13.98 4.89 -8.87
N SER A 100 -13.85 3.59 -9.15
CA SER A 100 -14.98 2.66 -9.04
C SER A 100 -15.35 2.26 -7.61
N LYS A 101 -14.36 2.13 -6.70
CA LYS A 101 -14.56 1.58 -5.35
C LYS A 101 -14.44 2.62 -4.23
N CYS A 102 -13.48 3.53 -4.31
CA CYS A 102 -13.12 4.43 -3.21
C CYS A 102 -13.80 5.80 -3.32
N SER A 103 -14.02 6.29 -4.55
CA SER A 103 -14.61 7.62 -4.79
C SER A 103 -16.08 7.75 -4.37
N GLN A 104 -16.73 6.61 -4.10
CA GLN A 104 -18.10 6.53 -3.56
C GLN A 104 -18.23 7.23 -2.20
N CYS A 105 -17.13 7.30 -1.44
CA CYS A 105 -17.05 7.92 -0.12
C CYS A 105 -15.98 9.00 -0.05
N HIS A 106 -14.81 8.77 -0.64
CA HIS A 106 -13.67 9.67 -0.55
C HIS A 106 -13.64 10.65 -1.72
N ILE A 107 -13.50 11.94 -1.43
CA ILE A 107 -13.20 12.95 -2.44
C ILE A 107 -11.71 12.89 -2.78
N GLU A 108 -11.35 12.85 -4.07
CA GLU A 108 -9.96 12.69 -4.53
C GLU A 108 -9.09 13.84 -4.06
N ASN A 109 -9.51 15.06 -4.37
CA ASN A 109 -8.82 16.27 -4.00
C ASN A 109 -9.82 17.39 -3.75
N ILE A 110 -9.59 18.17 -2.71
CA ILE A 110 -10.44 19.27 -2.26
C ILE A 110 -9.57 20.20 -1.41
N SER A 111 -9.88 21.50 -1.40
CA SER A 111 -9.17 22.46 -0.56
C SER A 111 -9.59 22.32 0.91
N LYS A 112 -8.73 22.70 1.85
CA LYS A 112 -9.07 22.80 3.28
C LYS A 112 -10.26 23.71 3.50
N ALA A 113 -10.33 24.83 2.78
CA ALA A 113 -11.44 25.77 2.89
C ALA A 113 -12.78 25.09 2.53
N ASP A 114 -12.80 24.27 1.49
CA ASP A 114 -14.01 23.57 1.07
C ASP A 114 -14.30 22.35 1.95
N VAL A 115 -13.29 21.71 2.53
CA VAL A 115 -13.50 20.70 3.57
C VAL A 115 -14.17 21.34 4.79
N VAL A 116 -13.71 22.49 5.27
CA VAL A 116 -14.33 23.16 6.43
C VAL A 116 -15.79 23.50 6.14
N LYS A 117 -16.10 23.99 4.94
CA LYS A 117 -17.48 24.30 4.52
C LYS A 117 -18.37 23.06 4.44
N ASN A 118 -17.83 21.95 3.95
CA ASN A 118 -18.61 20.75 3.67
C ASN A 118 -18.41 19.62 4.71
N PHE A 119 -17.64 19.87 5.77
CA PHE A 119 -17.20 18.83 6.71
C PHE A 119 -18.39 18.05 7.29
N ALA A 120 -19.49 18.75 7.56
CA ALA A 120 -20.71 18.17 8.11
C ALA A 120 -21.33 17.12 7.18
N THR A 121 -21.29 17.33 5.85
CA THR A 121 -21.96 16.50 4.84
C THR A 121 -21.06 15.44 4.23
N MET A 122 -19.75 15.54 4.42
CA MET A 122 -18.80 14.54 3.93
C MET A 122 -18.98 13.19 4.64
N LYS A 123 -18.93 12.10 3.87
CA LYS A 123 -19.02 10.72 4.38
C LYS A 123 -17.69 10.15 4.85
N ALA A 124 -16.60 10.64 4.28
CA ALA A 124 -15.25 10.18 4.56
C ALA A 124 -14.26 11.34 4.38
N PRO A 125 -13.06 11.25 4.97
CA PRO A 125 -12.02 12.26 4.76
C PRO A 125 -11.56 12.28 3.29
N PRO A 126 -11.08 13.43 2.78
CA PRO A 126 -10.45 13.51 1.47
C PRO A 126 -9.27 12.55 1.33
N MET A 127 -9.12 11.93 0.16
CA MET A 127 -8.04 10.96 -0.05
C MET A 127 -6.66 11.61 0.01
N VAL A 128 -6.52 12.88 -0.40
CA VAL A 128 -5.28 13.66 -0.24
C VAL A 128 -4.83 13.77 1.23
N GLU A 129 -5.77 13.93 2.17
CA GLU A 129 -5.43 14.02 3.59
C GLU A 129 -5.14 12.64 4.17
N VAL A 130 -5.91 11.61 3.78
CA VAL A 130 -5.66 10.22 4.19
C VAL A 130 -4.27 9.76 3.76
N ALA A 131 -3.90 9.99 2.49
CA ALA A 131 -2.60 9.62 1.96
C ALA A 131 -1.47 10.33 2.71
N ASN A 132 -1.60 11.63 2.97
CA ASN A 132 -0.62 12.41 3.70
C ASN A 132 -0.46 11.94 5.16
N GLN A 133 -1.56 11.63 5.85
CA GLN A 133 -1.52 11.11 7.22
C GLN A 133 -0.87 9.71 7.28
N VAL A 134 -1.23 8.82 6.36
CA VAL A 134 -0.66 7.46 6.32
C VAL A 134 0.83 7.51 6.02
N LYS A 135 1.26 8.26 4.98
CA LYS A 135 2.68 8.42 4.64
C LYS A 135 3.45 9.12 5.76
N GLY A 136 2.89 10.18 6.35
CA GLY A 136 3.58 10.93 7.41
C GLY A 136 3.74 10.18 8.74
N ASN A 137 2.83 9.27 9.06
CA ASN A 137 2.85 8.53 10.32
C ASN A 137 3.64 7.21 10.25
N ILE A 138 3.92 6.71 9.05
CA ILE A 138 4.77 5.54 8.84
C ILE A 138 6.22 6.02 8.70
N VAL A 139 7.00 5.89 9.77
CA VAL A 139 8.42 6.26 9.79
C VAL A 139 9.29 5.00 9.71
N ILE A 140 10.21 4.97 8.76
CA ILE A 140 11.24 3.92 8.61
C ILE A 140 12.58 4.42 9.13
N ALA A 141 13.50 3.51 9.47
CA ALA A 141 14.73 3.88 10.19
C ALA A 141 15.80 4.53 9.29
N ASP A 142 15.85 4.13 8.02
CA ASP A 142 16.98 4.42 7.12
C ASP A 142 16.58 5.36 5.97
N ASP A 143 15.39 5.99 6.05
CA ASP A 143 14.82 6.88 5.02
C ASP A 143 14.89 6.32 3.57
N ASP A 144 14.81 4.99 3.44
CA ASP A 144 14.72 4.28 2.17
C ASP A 144 13.31 4.39 1.56
N ASP A 145 13.16 5.23 0.55
CA ASP A 145 11.88 5.50 -0.11
C ASP A 145 11.18 4.23 -0.65
N ASP A 146 11.93 3.23 -1.12
CA ASP A 146 11.37 1.99 -1.65
C ASP A 146 10.81 1.13 -0.51
N VAL A 147 11.51 1.06 0.61
CA VAL A 147 11.03 0.38 1.83
C VAL A 147 9.81 1.10 2.38
N HIS A 148 9.85 2.43 2.46
CA HIS A 148 8.72 3.24 2.94
C HIS A 148 7.48 3.01 2.06
N ARG A 149 7.64 3.10 0.74
CA ARG A 149 6.59 2.82 -0.25
C ARG A 149 5.99 1.45 -0.05
N HIS A 150 6.82 0.42 0.08
CA HIS A 150 6.35 -0.94 0.28
C HIS A 150 5.53 -1.09 1.58
N VAL A 151 6.03 -0.54 2.69
CA VAL A 151 5.34 -0.60 4.00
C VAL A 151 4.01 0.15 3.96
N VAL A 152 3.97 1.35 3.37
CA VAL A 152 2.73 2.13 3.23
C VAL A 152 1.70 1.35 2.40
N LYS A 153 2.11 0.77 1.27
CA LYS A 153 1.21 -0.04 0.45
C LYS A 153 0.66 -1.25 1.21
N LEU A 154 1.51 -1.98 1.93
CA LEU A 154 1.08 -3.10 2.76
C LEU A 154 0.07 -2.66 3.83
N PHE A 155 0.32 -1.52 4.48
CA PHE A 155 -0.61 -0.94 5.44
C PHE A 155 -1.97 -0.63 4.80
N ILE A 156 -1.98 0.05 3.64
CA ILE A 156 -3.22 0.38 2.93
C ILE A 156 -4.01 -0.89 2.60
N LYS A 157 -3.34 -1.93 2.06
CA LYS A 157 -3.98 -3.21 1.71
C LYS A 157 -4.60 -3.90 2.93
N ASP A 158 -3.87 -3.96 4.03
CA ASP A 158 -4.37 -4.55 5.29
C ASP A 158 -5.52 -3.72 5.87
N TYR A 159 -5.45 -2.40 5.81
CA TYR A 159 -6.49 -1.51 6.33
C TYR A 159 -7.78 -1.54 5.49
N ILE A 160 -7.68 -1.75 4.17
CA ILE A 160 -8.86 -1.96 3.30
C ILE A 160 -9.67 -3.19 3.77
N ASP A 161 -9.00 -4.28 4.14
CA ASP A 161 -9.66 -5.51 4.58
C ASP A 161 -10.05 -5.48 6.05
N ASN A 162 -9.18 -4.93 6.90
CA ASN A 162 -9.32 -5.00 8.35
C ASN A 162 -9.08 -3.63 9.00
N PRO A 163 -9.97 -2.66 8.73
CA PRO A 163 -9.91 -1.35 9.36
C PRO A 163 -10.34 -1.48 10.82
N VAL A 164 -9.46 -1.07 11.73
CA VAL A 164 -9.68 -1.12 13.18
C VAL A 164 -9.07 0.12 13.81
N LEU A 165 -9.65 0.54 14.94
CA LEU A 165 -9.29 1.80 15.60
C LEU A 165 -7.80 1.85 16.00
N ASP A 166 -7.22 0.72 16.42
CA ASP A 166 -5.81 0.61 16.81
C ASP A 166 -4.82 0.79 15.64
N LYS A 167 -5.30 0.67 14.39
CA LYS A 167 -4.52 0.91 13.18
C LYS A 167 -4.81 2.25 12.51
N SER A 168 -5.74 3.05 13.04
CA SER A 168 -6.08 4.32 12.42
C SER A 168 -4.91 5.31 12.53
N MET A 169 -4.47 5.82 11.39
CA MET A 169 -3.41 6.84 11.28
C MET A 169 -3.98 8.25 11.13
N CYS A 170 -5.31 8.42 11.23
CA CYS A 170 -5.95 9.73 11.12
C CYS A 170 -5.96 10.47 12.46
N ASN A 171 -6.08 11.80 12.40
CA ASN A 171 -6.23 12.61 13.60
C ASN A 171 -7.53 12.27 14.39
N PRO A 172 -7.57 12.53 15.71
CA PRO A 172 -8.73 12.20 16.53
C PRO A 172 -10.04 12.85 16.05
N MET A 173 -9.98 14.06 15.50
CA MET A 173 -11.14 14.79 14.99
C MET A 173 -11.79 14.07 13.80
N ALA A 174 -10.99 13.53 12.89
CA ALA A 174 -11.47 12.74 11.76
C ALA A 174 -12.09 11.42 12.22
N LEU A 175 -11.51 10.78 13.25
CA LEU A 175 -12.08 9.57 13.84
C LEU A 175 -13.41 9.84 14.55
N GLU A 176 -13.53 10.94 15.28
CA GLU A 176 -14.78 11.34 15.93
C GLU A 176 -15.88 11.63 14.90
N LYS A 177 -15.53 12.27 13.78
CA LYS A 177 -16.48 12.61 12.72
C LYS A 177 -16.88 11.43 11.84
N PHE A 178 -15.89 10.70 11.31
CA PHE A 178 -16.10 9.68 10.27
C PHE A 178 -16.11 8.26 10.81
N GLY A 179 -15.66 8.04 12.04
CA GLY A 179 -15.47 6.71 12.60
C GLY A 179 -14.34 5.94 11.92
N VAL A 180 -14.38 4.62 12.06
CA VAL A 180 -13.47 3.70 11.38
C VAL A 180 -14.06 3.35 10.01
N MET A 181 -13.20 3.31 8.99
CA MET A 181 -13.60 2.92 7.63
C MET A 181 -14.30 1.54 7.65
N PRO A 182 -15.41 1.34 6.93
CA PRO A 182 -16.01 0.01 6.82
C PRO A 182 -15.10 -0.96 6.05
N SER A 183 -14.97 -2.19 6.54
CA SER A 183 -14.20 -3.25 5.87
C SER A 183 -14.67 -3.46 4.43
N GLN A 184 -13.70 -3.59 3.53
CA GLN A 184 -13.90 -3.97 2.12
C GLN A 184 -13.40 -5.39 1.83
N LYS A 185 -13.19 -6.20 2.86
CA LYS A 185 -12.73 -7.58 2.71
C LYS A 185 -13.66 -8.36 1.79
N GLY A 186 -13.09 -8.97 0.76
CA GLY A 186 -13.82 -9.73 -0.26
C GLY A 186 -14.55 -8.88 -1.31
N LYS A 187 -14.51 -7.55 -1.23
CA LYS A 187 -15.07 -6.64 -2.26
C LYS A 187 -14.04 -6.19 -3.29
N LEU A 188 -12.75 -6.25 -2.93
CA LEU A 188 -11.63 -6.01 -3.83
C LEU A 188 -10.78 -7.27 -3.94
N THR A 189 -10.27 -7.56 -5.13
CA THR A 189 -9.25 -8.59 -5.35
C THR A 189 -7.88 -8.13 -4.82
N GLU A 190 -6.93 -9.05 -4.65
CA GLU A 190 -5.57 -8.67 -4.26
C GLU A 190 -4.92 -7.71 -5.26
N ASP A 191 -5.13 -7.93 -6.56
CA ASP A 191 -4.60 -7.06 -7.62
C ASP A 191 -5.23 -5.66 -7.57
N GLN A 192 -6.53 -5.56 -7.27
CA GLN A 192 -7.20 -4.26 -7.07
C GLN A 192 -6.62 -3.51 -5.87
N LYS A 193 -6.39 -4.22 -4.75
CA LYS A 193 -5.80 -3.65 -3.55
C LYS A 193 -4.36 -3.19 -3.81
N GLU A 194 -3.58 -3.98 -4.53
CA GLU A 194 -2.21 -3.62 -4.92
C GLU A 194 -2.21 -2.37 -5.81
N ALA A 195 -3.02 -2.35 -6.86
CA ALA A 195 -3.11 -1.24 -7.81
C ALA A 195 -3.57 0.06 -7.13
N VAL A 196 -4.61 0.01 -6.29
CA VAL A 196 -5.09 1.22 -5.60
C VAL A 196 -4.11 1.69 -4.52
N ALA A 197 -3.45 0.78 -3.80
CA ALA A 197 -2.45 1.17 -2.80
C ALA A 197 -1.24 1.83 -3.45
N GLU A 198 -0.82 1.30 -4.61
CA GLU A 198 0.21 1.91 -5.44
C GLU A 198 -0.19 3.33 -5.87
N TRP A 199 -1.35 3.46 -6.50
CA TRP A 199 -1.84 4.74 -6.98
C TRP A 199 -1.99 5.76 -5.83
N ILE A 200 -2.52 5.37 -4.66
CA ILE A 200 -2.61 6.27 -3.50
C ILE A 200 -1.23 6.77 -3.07
N TYR A 201 -0.21 5.92 -3.07
CA TYR A 201 1.13 6.33 -2.66
C TYR A 201 1.74 7.36 -3.62
N GLU A 202 1.65 7.07 -4.92
CA GLU A 202 2.28 7.86 -6.00
C GLU A 202 1.50 9.15 -6.30
N ARG A 203 0.16 9.07 -6.36
CA ARG A 203 -0.73 10.19 -6.73
C ARG A 203 -0.54 11.44 -5.85
N TYR A 204 -0.22 11.20 -4.59
CA TYR A 204 -0.08 12.25 -3.57
C TYR A 204 1.37 12.46 -3.15
N ASP A 205 2.34 11.97 -3.91
CA ASP A 205 3.73 12.27 -3.65
C ASP A 205 4.05 13.75 -3.90
N GLY A 206 4.61 14.42 -2.90
CA GLY A 206 4.78 15.87 -2.89
C GLY A 206 3.47 16.70 -2.90
N VAL A 207 2.29 16.09 -2.88
CA VAL A 207 1.01 16.80 -2.92
C VAL A 207 0.53 17.13 -1.51
N LYS A 208 0.71 18.39 -1.12
CA LYS A 208 0.19 18.90 0.15
C LYS A 208 -1.31 19.10 0.07
N PHE A 209 -2.01 18.72 1.14
CA PHE A 209 -3.40 19.14 1.33
C PHE A 209 -3.42 20.66 1.47
N GLN A 210 -4.01 21.36 0.49
CA GLN A 210 -3.96 22.82 0.37
C GLN A 210 -5.03 23.47 1.25
#